data_AF-R7S6C5-F1
#
_entry.id   AF-R7S6C5-F1
#
_cell.length_a   1.000
_cell.length_b   1.000
_cell.length_c   1.000
_cell.angle_alpha   90.00
_cell.angle_beta   90.00
_cell.angle_gamma   90.00
#
_symmetry.space_group_name_H-M   'P 1'
#
loop_
_entity.id
_entity.type
_entity.pdbx_description
1 polymer ?
#
loop_
_entity_poly.entity_id
_entity_poly.type
_entity_poly.pdbx_seq_one_letter_code
_entity_poly.pdbx_strand_id
1 'polypeptide(L)' 'IILFDSGATRHMSPHRHRFVNYESISPKPIHAADKHVFKAVSKGDMYVTLPNGNR' A
#
# COMPACT_ATOMS: atom_id res chain seq x y z
N ILE A 1 -13.09 -19.40 4.95
CA ILE A 1 -12.08 -18.45 4.45
C ILE A 1 -12.74 -17.08 4.45
N ILE A 2 -12.29 -16.17 5.32
CA ILE A 2 -12.82 -14.81 5.38
C ILE A 2 -12.02 -14.00 4.37
N LEU A 3 -12.67 -13.56 3.28
CA LEU A 3 -12.05 -12.76 2.23
C LEU A 3 -12.37 -11.28 2.50
N PHE A 4 -11.35 -10.49 2.82
CA PHE A 4 -11.47 -9.04 2.95
C PHE A 4 -11.00 -8.41 1.64
N ASP A 5 -11.95 -7.89 0.86
CA ASP A 5 -11.66 -7.14 -0.35
C ASP A 5 -11.72 -5.64 -0.04
N SER A 6 -10.58 -4.96 -0.12
CA SER A 6 -10.53 -3.49 -0.03
C SER A 6 -10.87 -2.82 -1.36
N GLY A 7 -11.10 -3.60 -2.43
CA GLY A 7 -11.22 -3.14 -3.81
C GLY A 7 -9.92 -2.60 -4.38
N ALA A 8 -8.82 -2.55 -3.60
CA ALA A 8 -7.56 -1.98 -4.01
C ALA A 8 -6.52 -3.06 -4.30
N THR A 9 -5.96 -3.04 -5.52
CA THR A 9 -4.85 -3.93 -5.89
C THR A 9 -3.56 -3.59 -5.14
N ARG A 10 -3.40 -2.32 -4.71
CA ARG A 10 -2.20 -1.81 -4.01
C ARG A 10 -2.60 -0.68 -3.06
N HIS A 11 -2.06 -0.71 -1.83
CA HIS A 11 -2.29 0.33 -0.82
C HIS A 11 -1.05 1.23 -0.68
N MET A 12 -1.24 2.54 -0.46
CA MET A 12 -0.13 3.46 -0.15
C MET A 12 0.11 3.51 1.36
N SER A 13 1.35 3.42 1.82
CA SER A 13 1.69 3.55 3.24
C SER A 13 2.83 4.53 3.45
N PRO A 14 2.71 5.49 4.39
CA PRO A 14 3.82 6.37 4.77
C PRO A 14 4.86 5.64 5.64
N HIS A 15 4.54 4.46 6.17
CA HIS A 15 5.39 3.73 7.11
C HIS A 15 6.43 2.88 6.39
N ARG A 16 7.42 3.54 5.78
CA ARG A 16 8.51 2.89 5.01
C ARG A 16 9.17 1.71 5.74
N HIS A 17 9.38 1.84 7.05
CA HIS A 17 10.05 0.83 7.87
C HIS A 17 9.23 -0.46 8.07
N ARG A 18 7.95 -0.48 7.69
CA ARG A 18 7.07 -1.67 7.81
C ARG A 18 7.06 -2.55 6.57
N PHE A 19 7.72 -2.11 5.49
CA PHE A 19 7.84 -2.92 4.29
C PHE A 19 8.92 -3.99 4.48
N VAL A 20 8.56 -5.25 4.29
CA VAL A 20 9.46 -6.41 4.56
C VAL A 20 10.49 -6.62 3.46
N ASN A 21 10.17 -6.19 2.23
CA ASN A 21 11.01 -6.28 1.05
C ASN A 21 11.01 -4.94 0.31
N TYR A 22 11.26 -3.86 1.08
CA TYR A 22 11.36 -2.52 0.54
C TYR A 22 12.35 -2.46 -0.64
N GLU A 23 11.87 -1.97 -1.77
CA GLU A 23 12.67 -1.73 -2.97
C GLU A 23 12.40 -0.30 -3.45
N SER A 24 13.46 0.48 -3.62
CA SER A 24 13.38 1.76 -4.31
C SER A 24 13.08 1.52 -5.80
N ILE A 25 12.22 2.35 -6.39
CA ILE A 25 11.86 2.26 -7.81
C ILE A 25 12.02 3.62 -8.47
N SER A 26 12.15 3.65 -9.80
CA SER A 26 12.01 4.88 -10.56
C SER A 26 10.64 5.52 -10.25
N PRO A 27 10.58 6.84 -9.98
CA PRO A 27 9.34 7.51 -9.61
C PRO A 27 8.20 7.22 -10.59
N LYS A 28 7.10 6.64 -10.09
CA LYS A 28 5.90 6.37 -10.89
C LYS A 28 4.77 7.35 -10.52
N PRO A 29 4.18 8.06 -11.49
CA PRO A 29 3.06 8.97 -11.21
C PRO A 29 1.81 8.17 -10.82
N ILE A 30 1.10 8.68 -9.81
CA ILE A 30 -0.21 8.20 -9.38
C ILE A 30 -1.15 9.39 -9.40
N HIS A 31 -2.19 9.31 -10.24
CA HIS A 31 -3.16 10.37 -10.42
C HIS A 31 -4.30 10.22 -9.41
N ALA A 32 -4.55 11.27 -8.64
CA ALA A 32 -5.71 11.36 -7.78
C ALA A 32 -6.88 12.01 -8.52
N ALA A 33 -8.09 11.78 -8.02
CA ALA A 33 -9.32 12.27 -8.64
C ALA A 33 -9.40 13.81 -8.68
N ASP A 34 -8.72 14.48 -7.76
CA ASP A 34 -8.64 15.94 -7.64
C ASP A 34 -7.55 16.56 -8.54
N LYS A 35 -7.03 15.80 -9.51
CA LYS A 35 -5.97 16.18 -10.47
C LYS A 35 -4.57 16.33 -9.84
N HIS A 36 -4.39 16.01 -8.56
CA HIS A 36 -3.06 15.91 -7.99
C HIS A 36 -2.32 14.67 -8.50
N VAL A 37 -0.98 14.78 -8.55
CA VAL A 37 -0.10 13.69 -8.94
C VAL A 37 0.87 13.40 -7.80
N PHE A 38 0.76 12.19 -7.25
CA PHE A 38 1.74 11.65 -6.31
C PHE A 38 2.80 10.87 -7.07
N LYS A 39 4.02 10.78 -6.53
CA LYS A 39 5.09 9.96 -7.11
C LYS A 39 5.44 8.82 -6.15
N ALA A 40 5.16 7.59 -6.54
CA ALA A 40 5.65 6.42 -5.81
C ALA A 40 7.14 6.24 -6.10
N VAL A 41 7.95 6.33 -5.05
CA VAL A 41 9.42 6.19 -5.10
C VAL A 41 9.91 4.82 -4.61
N SER A 42 9.01 4.01 -4.07
CA SER A 42 9.31 2.69 -3.53
C SER A 42 8.09 1.78 -3.52
N LYS A 43 8.33 0.48 -3.40
CA LYS A 43 7.31 -0.56 -3.23
C LYS A 43 7.78 -1.62 -2.24
N GLY A 44 6.85 -2.44 -1.78
CA GLY A 44 7.10 -3.65 -1.01
C GLY A 44 5.80 -4.21 -0.46
N ASP A 45 5.92 -5.31 0.25
CA ASP A 45 4.88 -5.99 1.00
C ASP A 45 4.93 -5.56 2.47
N MET A 46 3.78 -5.59 3.14
CA MET A 46 3.64 -5.17 4.53
C MET A 46 2.67 -6.10 5.24
N TYR A 47 3.02 -6.55 6.45
CA TYR A 47 2.07 -7.24 7.32
C TYR A 47 1.04 -6.24 7.86
N VAL A 48 -0.25 -6.56 7.69
CA VAL A 48 -1.35 -5.75 8.21
C VAL A 48 -2.08 -6.56 9.27
N THR A 49 -2.15 -6.04 10.48
CA THR A 49 -2.97 -6.60 11.55
C THR A 49 -4.42 -6.18 11.35
N LEU A 50 -5.34 -7.14 11.25
CA LEU A 50 -6.76 -6.87 11.15
C LEU A 50 -7.37 -6.75 12.56
N PRO A 51 -8.04 -5.64 12.91
CA PRO A 51 -8.47 -5.39 14.28
C PRO A 51 -9.62 -6.27 14.82
N ASN A 52 -10.10 -7.30 14.10
CA ASN A 52 -11.23 -8.15 14.53
C ASN A 52 -11.01 -9.67 14.32
N GLY A 53 -9.75 -10.13 14.28
CA GLY A 53 -9.36 -11.47 13.84
C GLY A 53 -9.64 -12.67 14.77
N ASN A 54 -10.62 -12.62 15.67
CA ASN A 54 -11.00 -13.76 16.53
C ASN A 54 -12.53 -13.92 16.65
N ARG A 55 -13.19 -14.29 15.55
CA ARG A 55 -14.43 -15.08 15.60
C ARG A 55 -14.37 -16.19 14.56
#